data_AF-A0A969EG09-F1
#
_entry.id   AF-A0A969EG09-F1
#
_cell.length_a   1.000
_cell.length_b   1.000
_cell.length_c   1.000
_cell.angle_alpha   90.00
_cell.angle_beta   90.00
_cell.angle_gamma   90.00
#
_symmetry.space_group_name_H-M   'P 1'
#
loop_
_entity.id
_entity.type
_entity.pdbx_description
1 polymer ?
#
loop_
_entity_poly.entity_id
_entity_poly.type
_entity_poly.pdbx_seq_one_letter_code
_entity_poly.pdbx_strand_id
1 'polypeptide(L)'
;MGIRLTSALICSIAWLMFAVPANAMLLSVTGPNSNLGAAPAIIAAPPDVNDDAAYNTGMQGFDERQNVLLGAAILIDGGGSIAAGTRVNSHMIFLNTGPGNNTTANGHYNVVWTFDGIILGIMSNQNGSLEVSSSGVLGAIGTAYPNAPFAARGIENNNGGVGPFSADGYTILTANTLRVGMSVTEPGDWIRVVTSVPEPGTDRPYLASLWQVSAWLAAAICTER
;
A
#
# COMPACT_ATOMS: atom_id res chain seq x y z
N MET A 1 60.22 40.13 10.38
CA MET A 1 59.11 40.64 9.54
C MET A 1 59.00 39.69 8.35
N GLY A 2 58.01 38.83 8.15
CA GLY A 2 56.74 38.57 8.84
C GLY A 2 56.35 37.08 8.65
N ILE A 3 55.52 36.61 9.59
CA ILE A 3 55.07 35.23 9.76
C ILE A 3 54.00 34.90 8.69
N ARG A 4 54.14 33.79 7.96
CA ARG A 4 53.07 33.24 7.11
C ARG A 4 52.36 32.12 7.87
N LEU A 5 51.20 32.45 8.44
CA LEU A 5 50.32 31.49 9.10
C LEU A 5 49.61 30.64 8.03
N THR A 6 49.82 29.34 8.11
CA THR A 6 49.04 28.26 7.51
C THR A 6 47.60 28.26 8.04
N SER A 7 46.59 28.21 7.17
CA SER A 7 45.21 27.89 7.58
C SER A 7 44.46 27.25 6.41
N ALA A 8 44.71 25.96 6.19
CA ALA A 8 43.85 25.12 5.36
C ALA A 8 42.66 24.68 6.21
N LEU A 9 41.56 25.41 6.12
CA LEU A 9 40.29 25.06 6.74
C LEU A 9 39.64 23.95 5.90
N ILE A 10 39.85 22.70 6.30
CA ILE A 10 39.17 21.53 5.71
C ILE A 10 37.72 21.55 6.19
N CYS A 11 36.82 21.98 5.32
CA CYS A 11 35.38 21.96 5.53
C CYS A 11 34.87 20.53 5.26
N SER A 12 34.82 19.70 6.30
CA SER A 12 34.21 18.36 6.22
C SER A 12 32.69 18.51 6.24
N ILE A 13 32.07 18.54 5.06
CA ILE A 13 30.62 18.41 4.92
C ILE A 13 30.27 16.95 5.24
N ALA A 14 29.82 16.71 6.47
CA ALA A 14 29.22 15.45 6.87
C ALA A 14 27.85 15.34 6.20
N TRP A 15 27.78 14.63 5.08
CA TRP A 15 26.52 14.20 4.49
C TRP A 15 25.86 13.20 5.44
N LEU A 16 24.99 13.71 6.31
CA LEU A 16 24.08 12.86 7.08
C LEU A 16 23.07 12.29 6.07
N MET A 17 23.42 11.14 5.50
CA MET A 17 22.50 10.30 4.75
C MET A 17 21.48 9.77 5.76
N PHE A 18 20.40 10.53 5.99
CA PHE A 18 19.22 9.96 6.60
C PHE A 18 18.71 8.91 5.63
N ALA A 19 18.90 7.64 5.98
CA ALA A 19 18.17 6.56 5.36
C ALA A 19 16.69 6.82 5.63
N VAL A 20 16.00 7.41 4.66
CA VAL A 20 14.54 7.40 4.67
C VAL A 20 14.18 5.94 4.66
N PRO A 21 13.46 5.42 5.67
CA PRO A 21 13.04 4.04 5.61
C PRO A 21 12.14 3.91 4.38
N ALA A 22 12.66 3.23 3.36
CA ALA A 22 11.89 2.73 2.23
C ALA A 22 11.00 1.63 2.79
N ASN A 23 9.97 2.03 3.54
CA ASN A 23 8.97 1.13 4.04
C ASN A 23 8.08 0.80 2.86
N ALA A 24 8.19 -0.45 2.47
CA ALA A 24 7.49 -1.15 1.41
C ALA A 24 6.04 -0.67 1.16
N MET A 25 5.69 -0.58 -0.13
CA MET A 25 4.79 0.40 -0.74
C MET A 25 3.79 -0.31 -1.67
N LEU A 26 2.55 0.17 -1.69
CA LEU A 26 1.63 -0.10 -2.80
C LEU A 26 2.28 0.41 -4.10
N LEU A 27 2.81 -0.51 -4.94
CA LEU A 27 3.74 -0.16 -6.01
C LEU A 27 3.06 0.49 -7.20
N SER A 28 1.93 -0.07 -7.63
CA SER A 28 1.20 0.42 -8.78
C SER A 28 -0.25 -0.03 -8.73
N VAL A 29 -1.07 0.75 -9.44
CA VAL A 29 -2.44 0.38 -9.74
C VAL A 29 -2.69 0.60 -11.23
N THR A 30 -3.37 -0.37 -11.86
CA THR A 30 -3.76 -0.30 -13.27
C THR A 30 -5.17 -0.84 -13.44
N GLY A 31 -5.90 -0.38 -14.44
CA GLY A 31 -7.27 -0.82 -14.68
C GLY A 31 -7.99 0.10 -15.66
N PRO A 32 -9.20 -0.27 -16.10
CA PRO A 32 -10.08 0.64 -16.82
C PRO A 32 -10.54 1.78 -15.90
N ASN A 33 -11.24 2.77 -16.46
CA ASN A 33 -11.98 3.72 -15.63
C ASN A 33 -13.22 3.04 -15.01
N SER A 34 -13.68 3.56 -13.88
CA SER A 34 -15.00 3.23 -13.32
C SER A 34 -16.14 3.60 -14.28
N ASN A 35 -17.36 3.14 -13.98
CA ASN A 35 -18.57 3.56 -14.71
C ASN A 35 -18.84 5.07 -14.61
N LEU A 36 -18.24 5.76 -13.64
CA LEU A 36 -18.25 7.22 -13.50
C LEU A 36 -17.06 7.92 -14.17
N GLY A 37 -16.23 7.18 -14.92
CA GLY A 37 -15.16 7.72 -15.76
C GLY A 37 -13.85 8.04 -15.04
N ALA A 38 -13.67 7.59 -13.79
CA ALA A 38 -12.45 7.84 -13.02
C ALA A 38 -11.49 6.65 -13.04
N ALA A 39 -10.20 6.93 -13.24
CA ALA A 39 -9.14 5.93 -13.15
C ALA A 39 -8.89 5.50 -11.70
N PRO A 40 -8.36 4.28 -11.46
CA PRO A 40 -7.90 3.89 -10.13
C PRO A 40 -6.65 4.67 -9.72
N ALA A 41 -6.48 4.92 -8.43
CA ALA A 41 -5.37 5.73 -7.94
C ALA A 41 -4.80 5.23 -6.61
N ILE A 42 -3.49 5.41 -6.44
CA ILE A 42 -2.84 5.34 -5.12
C ILE A 42 -2.86 6.75 -4.54
N ILE A 43 -3.34 6.89 -3.32
CA ILE A 43 -3.48 8.16 -2.61
C ILE A 43 -2.73 8.14 -1.27
N ALA A 44 -2.57 9.30 -0.64
CA ALA A 44 -2.18 9.36 0.76
C ALA A 44 -3.34 8.85 1.64
N ALA A 45 -3.01 8.31 2.82
CA ALA A 45 -4.02 7.89 3.78
C ALA A 45 -4.96 9.07 4.12
N PRO A 46 -6.28 8.94 3.88
CA PRO A 46 -7.22 10.01 4.18
C PRO A 46 -7.35 10.17 5.71
N PRO A 47 -7.78 11.34 6.21
CA PRO A 47 -7.96 11.56 7.64
C PRO A 47 -9.06 10.70 8.25
N ASP A 48 -9.97 10.16 7.43
CA ASP A 48 -11.11 9.36 7.85
C ASP A 48 -11.52 8.39 6.73
N VAL A 49 -11.78 7.12 7.06
CA VAL A 49 -12.29 6.07 6.15
C VAL A 49 -13.64 5.50 6.61
N ASN A 50 -14.39 6.26 7.38
CA ASN A 50 -15.81 6.01 7.62
C ASN A 50 -16.64 6.24 6.35
N ASP A 51 -17.83 5.66 6.34
CA ASP A 51 -18.75 5.64 5.20
C ASP A 51 -19.07 7.04 4.67
N ASP A 52 -19.47 7.96 5.54
CA ASP A 52 -19.83 9.32 5.11
C ASP A 52 -18.63 10.28 4.96
N ALA A 53 -17.39 9.79 5.14
CA ALA A 53 -16.21 10.64 5.26
C ALA A 53 -15.24 10.54 4.07
N ALA A 54 -15.10 9.36 3.47
CA ALA A 54 -14.22 9.14 2.33
C ALA A 54 -15.02 8.68 1.11
N TYR A 55 -15.13 9.52 0.08
CA TYR A 55 -15.86 9.21 -1.15
C TYR A 55 -14.97 9.37 -2.37
N ASN A 56 -15.22 8.54 -3.39
CA ASN A 56 -14.45 8.55 -4.62
C ASN A 56 -15.29 8.11 -5.82
N THR A 57 -14.88 8.57 -7.00
CA THR A 57 -15.53 8.18 -8.27
C THR A 57 -14.85 6.97 -8.90
N GLY A 58 -13.68 6.57 -8.42
CA GLY A 58 -12.92 5.40 -8.81
C GLY A 58 -12.21 4.81 -7.60
N MET A 59 -11.72 3.58 -7.71
CA MET A 59 -11.13 2.86 -6.57
C MET A 59 -9.85 3.56 -6.18
N GLN A 60 -9.67 3.75 -4.90
CA GLN A 60 -8.47 4.32 -4.34
C GLN A 60 -7.84 3.34 -3.36
N GLY A 61 -6.52 3.40 -3.25
CA GLY A 61 -5.78 2.62 -2.29
C GLY A 61 -4.67 3.43 -1.66
N PHE A 62 -4.31 3.07 -0.44
CA PHE A 62 -3.24 3.75 0.30
C PHE A 62 -2.54 2.77 1.24
N ASP A 63 -1.29 3.10 1.54
CA ASP A 63 -0.49 2.40 2.54
C ASP A 63 -0.96 2.77 3.95
N GLU A 64 -1.25 1.76 4.78
CA GLU A 64 -1.68 1.97 6.16
C GLU A 64 -0.48 2.02 7.12
N ARG A 65 -0.13 0.90 7.77
CA ARG A 65 1.08 0.79 8.59
C ARG A 65 2.04 -0.19 7.94
N GLN A 66 3.31 0.21 7.97
CA GLN A 66 4.39 -0.58 7.40
C GLN A 66 5.29 -1.13 8.50
N ASN A 67 5.88 -2.30 8.24
CA ASN A 67 6.83 -2.99 9.12
C ASN A 67 6.31 -3.24 10.55
N VAL A 68 5.04 -3.61 10.67
CA VAL A 68 4.38 -3.91 11.94
C VAL A 68 4.71 -5.33 12.39
N LEU A 69 5.29 -5.48 13.58
CA LEU A 69 5.44 -6.79 14.22
C LEU A 69 4.13 -7.16 14.93
N LEU A 70 3.50 -8.25 14.50
CA LEU A 70 2.24 -8.70 15.08
C LEU A 70 2.43 -9.25 16.51
N GLY A 71 1.75 -8.65 17.49
CA GLY A 71 1.74 -9.14 18.88
C GLY A 71 0.79 -10.33 19.11
N ALA A 72 -0.19 -10.50 18.22
CA ALA A 72 -1.17 -11.58 18.24
C ALA A 72 -1.46 -12.03 16.80
N ALA A 73 -2.04 -13.22 16.64
CA ALA A 73 -2.50 -13.66 15.33
C ALA A 73 -3.66 -12.78 14.84
N ILE A 74 -3.71 -12.50 13.55
CA ILE A 74 -4.79 -11.72 12.92
C ILE A 74 -5.57 -12.61 11.96
N LEU A 75 -6.90 -12.61 12.10
CA LEU A 75 -7.80 -13.37 11.24
C LEU A 75 -7.91 -12.71 9.85
N ILE A 76 -8.05 -13.55 8.82
CA ILE A 76 -8.19 -13.14 7.42
C ILE A 76 -9.37 -13.90 6.78
N ASP A 77 -9.75 -13.49 5.58
CA ASP A 77 -10.80 -14.16 4.82
C ASP A 77 -10.49 -15.65 4.60
N GLY A 78 -11.54 -16.47 4.47
CA GLY A 78 -11.42 -17.92 4.31
C GLY A 78 -11.10 -18.69 5.59
N GLY A 79 -11.12 -18.04 6.76
CA GLY A 79 -10.92 -18.67 8.07
C GLY A 79 -9.45 -18.92 8.44
N GLY A 80 -8.52 -18.36 7.66
CA GLY A 80 -7.09 -18.39 7.97
C GLY A 80 -6.68 -17.35 9.02
N SER A 81 -5.41 -17.37 9.41
CA SER A 81 -4.81 -16.32 10.23
C SER A 81 -3.33 -16.11 9.89
N ILE A 82 -2.85 -14.89 10.12
CA ILE A 82 -1.43 -14.53 10.09
C ILE A 82 -0.92 -14.64 11.53
N ALA A 83 0.13 -15.45 11.75
CA ALA A 83 0.61 -15.75 13.10
C ALA A 83 1.26 -14.53 13.80
N ALA A 84 1.20 -14.51 15.13
CA ALA A 84 1.98 -13.58 15.95
C ALA A 84 3.49 -13.72 15.67
N GLY A 85 4.24 -12.63 15.83
CA GLY A 85 5.66 -12.56 15.52
C GLY A 85 5.99 -12.33 14.03
N THR A 86 4.98 -12.36 13.16
CA THR A 86 5.15 -12.01 11.73
C THR A 86 5.32 -10.49 11.59
N ARG A 87 6.28 -10.04 10.78
CA ARG A 87 6.36 -8.65 10.33
C ARG A 87 5.53 -8.46 9.07
N VAL A 88 4.63 -7.49 9.09
CA VAL A 88 3.68 -7.24 8.01
C VAL A 88 3.59 -5.78 7.62
N ASN A 89 3.07 -5.57 6.43
CA ASN A 89 2.61 -4.30 5.88
C ASN A 89 1.10 -4.39 5.65
N SER A 90 0.39 -3.28 5.80
CA SER A 90 -1.04 -3.20 5.52
C SER A 90 -1.36 -2.10 4.52
N HIS A 91 -2.37 -2.37 3.69
CA HIS A 91 -2.83 -1.48 2.63
C HIS A 91 -4.36 -1.52 2.62
N MET A 92 -4.98 -0.36 2.42
CA MET A 92 -6.42 -0.25 2.24
C MET A 92 -6.72 -0.01 0.78
N ILE A 93 -7.74 -0.67 0.24
CA ILE A 93 -8.33 -0.38 -1.06
C ILE A 93 -9.82 -0.18 -0.84
N PHE A 94 -10.40 0.88 -1.41
CA PHE A 94 -11.81 1.18 -1.22
C PHE A 94 -12.46 1.83 -2.44
N LEU A 95 -13.76 1.63 -2.55
CA LEU A 95 -14.67 2.35 -3.42
C LEU A 95 -15.86 2.76 -2.58
N ASN A 96 -16.17 4.05 -2.54
CA ASN A 96 -17.29 4.53 -1.75
C ASN A 96 -17.96 5.71 -2.43
N THR A 97 -19.27 5.72 -2.33
CA THR A 97 -20.18 6.75 -2.79
C THR A 97 -20.45 7.70 -1.62
N GLY A 98 -20.49 9.01 -1.89
CA GLY A 98 -20.69 10.00 -0.83
C GLY A 98 -22.07 9.90 -0.16
N PRO A 99 -22.26 10.63 0.95
CA PRO A 99 -23.44 10.50 1.81
C PRO A 99 -24.75 10.68 1.05
N GLY A 100 -25.70 9.76 1.27
CA GLY A 100 -27.04 9.78 0.70
C GLY A 100 -27.15 9.30 -0.75
N ASN A 101 -26.15 8.62 -1.30
CA ASN A 101 -26.15 8.08 -2.66
C ASN A 101 -26.61 6.60 -2.74
N ASN A 102 -27.62 6.23 -1.96
CA ASN A 102 -28.22 4.88 -1.95
C ASN A 102 -28.90 4.42 -3.27
N THR A 103 -28.84 5.20 -4.36
CA THR A 103 -29.56 4.90 -5.62
C THR A 103 -28.66 4.77 -6.84
N THR A 104 -27.51 5.42 -6.89
CA THR A 104 -26.63 5.38 -8.06
C THR A 104 -25.42 4.51 -7.78
N ALA A 105 -25.41 3.31 -8.37
CA ALA A 105 -24.29 2.40 -8.23
C ALA A 105 -23.01 2.93 -8.91
N ASN A 106 -21.91 2.93 -8.18
CA ASN A 106 -20.56 3.15 -8.70
C ASN A 106 -19.85 1.81 -8.81
N GLY A 107 -19.58 1.40 -10.05
CA GLY A 107 -18.91 0.14 -10.37
C GLY A 107 -17.52 0.38 -10.93
N HIS A 108 -16.54 -0.33 -10.42
CA HIS A 108 -15.17 -0.29 -10.90
C HIS A 108 -14.59 -1.70 -10.87
N TYR A 109 -14.14 -2.19 -12.01
CA TYR A 109 -13.83 -3.61 -12.19
C TYR A 109 -12.49 -3.79 -12.87
N ASN A 110 -11.87 -4.95 -12.64
CA ASN A 110 -10.59 -5.33 -13.24
C ASN A 110 -9.44 -4.39 -12.87
N VAL A 111 -9.50 -3.80 -11.68
CA VAL A 111 -8.42 -2.99 -11.14
C VAL A 111 -7.38 -3.91 -10.53
N VAL A 112 -6.15 -3.79 -11.00
CA VAL A 112 -5.00 -4.60 -10.59
C VAL A 112 -4.09 -3.75 -9.71
N TRP A 113 -3.90 -4.23 -8.49
CA TRP A 113 -3.02 -3.65 -7.48
C TRP A 113 -1.77 -4.52 -7.35
N THR A 114 -0.61 -3.89 -7.43
CA THR A 114 0.68 -4.57 -7.24
C THR A 114 1.32 -4.10 -5.94
N PHE A 115 1.72 -5.05 -5.12
CA PHE A 115 2.43 -4.85 -3.87
C PHE A 115 3.88 -5.28 -4.04
N ASP A 116 4.77 -4.76 -3.21
CA ASP A 116 6.15 -5.25 -3.15
C ASP A 116 6.29 -6.51 -2.29
N GLY A 117 5.44 -6.68 -1.28
CA GLY A 117 5.33 -7.88 -0.46
C GLY A 117 4.41 -8.96 -1.04
N ILE A 118 4.63 -10.21 -0.62
CA ILE A 118 3.69 -11.30 -0.86
C ILE A 118 2.42 -11.06 -0.05
N ILE A 119 1.24 -11.25 -0.65
CA ILE A 119 -0.05 -11.18 0.03
C ILE A 119 -0.15 -12.35 1.01
N LEU A 120 -0.18 -12.02 2.29
CA LEU A 120 -0.34 -12.98 3.39
C LEU A 120 -1.82 -13.23 3.71
N GLY A 121 -2.67 -12.23 3.46
CA GLY A 121 -4.10 -12.36 3.62
C GLY A 121 -4.85 -11.07 3.28
N ILE A 122 -6.16 -11.20 3.16
CA ILE A 122 -7.09 -10.13 2.84
C ILE A 122 -8.21 -10.15 3.87
N MET A 123 -8.72 -8.97 4.21
CA MET A 123 -9.88 -8.77 5.06
C MET A 123 -10.92 -8.01 4.26
N SER A 124 -11.89 -8.73 3.72
CA SER A 124 -12.97 -8.21 2.89
C SER A 124 -14.34 -8.68 3.38
N ASN A 125 -14.42 -9.27 4.57
CA ASN A 125 -15.65 -9.88 5.04
C ASN A 125 -16.80 -8.86 5.06
N GLN A 126 -17.99 -9.28 4.64
CA GLN A 126 -19.11 -8.40 4.30
C GLN A 126 -19.44 -7.30 5.32
N ASN A 127 -19.30 -7.57 6.63
CA ASN A 127 -19.60 -6.60 7.68
C ASN A 127 -18.38 -5.78 8.14
N GLY A 128 -17.21 -5.98 7.52
CA GLY A 128 -15.95 -5.31 7.86
C GLY A 128 -15.36 -5.68 9.22
N SER A 129 -15.84 -6.74 9.89
CA SER A 129 -15.40 -7.04 11.26
C SER A 129 -13.92 -7.39 11.38
N LEU A 130 -13.32 -8.03 10.36
CA LEU A 130 -11.89 -8.35 10.35
C LEU A 130 -11.05 -7.07 10.24
N GLU A 131 -11.46 -6.15 9.37
CA GLU A 131 -10.84 -4.83 9.21
C GLU A 131 -10.91 -4.06 10.54
N VAL A 132 -12.12 -3.82 11.06
CA VAL A 132 -12.32 -3.07 12.31
C VAL A 132 -11.53 -3.66 13.48
N SER A 133 -11.52 -4.99 13.63
CA SER A 133 -10.79 -5.64 14.73
C SER A 133 -9.27 -5.49 14.66
N SER A 134 -8.71 -5.25 13.46
CA SER A 134 -7.26 -5.13 13.25
C SER A 134 -6.78 -3.68 13.10
N SER A 135 -7.67 -2.69 13.01
CA SER A 135 -7.32 -1.29 12.73
C SER A 135 -6.47 -0.63 13.82
N GLY A 136 -6.60 -1.04 15.08
CA GLY A 136 -5.70 -0.56 16.14
C GLY A 136 -4.23 -0.95 15.94
N VAL A 137 -3.98 -2.06 15.25
CA VAL A 137 -2.64 -2.60 14.98
C VAL A 137 -2.16 -2.21 13.59
N LEU A 138 -3.02 -2.33 12.58
CA LEU A 138 -2.68 -2.20 11.15
C LEU A 138 -3.13 -0.88 10.51
N GLY A 139 -4.05 -0.12 11.11
CA GLY A 139 -4.60 1.09 10.52
C GLY A 139 -3.59 2.25 10.50
N ALA A 140 -3.64 3.06 9.44
CA ALA A 140 -2.76 4.21 9.23
C ALA A 140 -2.79 5.17 10.43
N ILE A 141 -1.63 5.70 10.82
CA ILE A 141 -1.56 6.69 11.89
C ILE A 141 -2.19 8.00 11.39
N GLY A 142 -3.17 8.52 12.13
CA GLY A 142 -3.86 9.77 11.78
C GLY A 142 -5.12 9.58 10.93
N THR A 143 -5.43 8.36 10.51
CA THR A 143 -6.70 8.01 9.87
C THR A 143 -7.69 7.51 10.90
N ALA A 144 -8.91 8.07 10.89
CA ALA A 144 -10.03 7.56 11.66
C ALA A 144 -10.64 6.35 10.96
N TYR A 145 -10.86 5.28 11.71
CA TYR A 145 -11.51 4.05 11.27
C TYR A 145 -12.85 3.90 11.99
N PRO A 146 -13.79 3.10 11.46
CA PRO A 146 -15.04 2.84 12.16
C PRO A 146 -14.80 2.19 13.52
N ASN A 147 -15.55 2.68 14.52
CA ASN A 147 -15.51 2.13 15.87
C ASN A 147 -16.30 0.82 16.01
N ALA A 148 -17.11 0.47 15.00
CA ALA A 148 -17.89 -0.75 14.96
C ALA A 148 -18.01 -1.25 13.51
N PRO A 149 -18.12 -2.58 13.30
CA PRO A 149 -18.46 -3.15 12.00
C PRO A 149 -19.86 -2.69 11.54
N PHE A 150 -20.09 -2.58 10.23
CA PHE A 150 -21.40 -2.29 9.65
C PHE A 150 -21.61 -3.13 8.39
N ALA A 151 -22.86 -3.41 8.05
CA ALA A 151 -23.20 -4.25 6.90
C ALA A 151 -22.71 -3.62 5.60
N ALA A 152 -22.27 -4.45 4.64
CA ALA A 152 -21.77 -3.99 3.33
C ALA A 152 -20.57 -3.03 3.43
N ARG A 153 -19.69 -3.22 4.44
CA ARG A 153 -18.38 -2.54 4.50
C ARG A 153 -17.33 -3.27 3.67
N GLY A 154 -17.48 -4.58 3.55
CA GLY A 154 -16.62 -5.40 2.73
C GLY A 154 -17.46 -6.12 1.67
N ILE A 155 -16.78 -6.88 0.83
CA ILE A 155 -17.35 -7.52 -0.35
C ILE A 155 -18.50 -8.48 0.01
N GLU A 156 -19.70 -8.21 -0.54
CA GLU A 156 -20.92 -8.96 -0.27
C GLU A 156 -20.97 -10.32 -0.98
N ASN A 157 -20.21 -10.50 -2.06
CA ASN A 157 -20.18 -11.73 -2.84
C ASN A 157 -18.77 -12.07 -3.33
N ASN A 158 -17.96 -12.78 -2.55
CA ASN A 158 -16.70 -13.35 -3.04
C ASN A 158 -16.89 -14.45 -4.12
N ASN A 159 -18.09 -14.63 -4.68
CA ASN A 159 -18.43 -15.54 -5.79
C ASN A 159 -17.95 -15.00 -7.15
N GLY A 160 -16.81 -14.31 -7.17
CA GLY A 160 -16.12 -13.91 -8.39
C GLY A 160 -15.66 -15.14 -9.17
N GLY A 161 -16.56 -15.67 -10.01
CA GLY A 161 -16.24 -16.69 -10.98
C GLY A 161 -15.04 -16.24 -11.81
N VAL A 162 -14.12 -17.17 -12.04
CA VAL A 162 -12.89 -17.02 -12.83
C VAL A 162 -13.16 -16.19 -14.10
N GLY A 163 -12.77 -14.91 -14.12
CA GLY A 163 -13.08 -13.99 -15.23
C GLY A 163 -12.97 -12.51 -14.85
N PRO A 164 -13.13 -11.57 -15.80
CA PRO A 164 -13.21 -10.14 -15.48
C PRO A 164 -14.45 -9.90 -14.62
N PHE A 165 -14.28 -9.35 -13.42
CA PHE A 165 -15.38 -9.18 -12.46
C PHE A 165 -16.49 -8.30 -13.06
N SER A 166 -17.73 -8.76 -12.95
CA SER A 166 -18.95 -7.97 -13.17
C SER A 166 -19.70 -7.69 -11.86
N ALA A 167 -19.07 -8.02 -10.72
CA ALA A 167 -19.60 -7.97 -9.38
C ALA A 167 -18.44 -7.78 -8.38
N ASP A 168 -18.77 -7.62 -7.11
CA ASP A 168 -17.79 -7.45 -6.03
C ASP A 168 -16.92 -8.69 -5.89
N GLY A 169 -15.63 -8.51 -5.63
CA GLY A 169 -14.72 -9.65 -5.52
C GLY A 169 -13.26 -9.30 -5.74
N TYR A 170 -12.41 -10.27 -5.43
CA TYR A 170 -11.00 -10.21 -5.77
C TYR A 170 -10.43 -11.56 -6.19
N THR A 171 -9.31 -11.53 -6.90
CA THR A 171 -8.52 -12.71 -7.23
C THR A 171 -7.05 -12.37 -7.15
N ILE A 172 -6.31 -13.21 -6.44
CA ILE A 172 -4.85 -13.14 -6.37
C ILE A 172 -4.32 -13.65 -7.72
N LEU A 173 -3.74 -12.76 -8.54
CA LEU A 173 -3.20 -13.10 -9.86
C LEU A 173 -1.81 -13.73 -9.76
N THR A 174 -1.00 -13.21 -8.83
CA THR A 174 0.33 -13.70 -8.46
C THR A 174 0.51 -13.50 -6.96
N ALA A 175 1.62 -13.99 -6.39
CA ALA A 175 1.90 -13.85 -4.96
C ALA A 175 1.81 -12.41 -4.42
N ASN A 176 2.01 -11.38 -5.25
CA ASN A 176 2.02 -9.96 -4.87
C ASN A 176 1.09 -9.09 -5.73
N THR A 177 0.16 -9.69 -6.47
CA THR A 177 -0.74 -8.94 -7.35
C THR A 177 -2.19 -9.36 -7.13
N LEU A 178 -3.04 -8.38 -6.87
CA LEU A 178 -4.47 -8.56 -6.61
C LEU A 178 -5.29 -7.89 -7.70
N ARG A 179 -6.24 -8.61 -8.30
CA ARG A 179 -7.30 -8.00 -9.09
C ARG A 179 -8.54 -7.82 -8.22
N VAL A 180 -9.18 -6.67 -8.30
CA VAL A 180 -10.35 -6.28 -7.51
C VAL A 180 -11.46 -5.77 -8.43
N GLY A 181 -12.70 -6.08 -8.06
CA GLY A 181 -13.94 -5.48 -8.56
C GLY A 181 -14.82 -5.05 -7.38
N MET A 182 -15.44 -3.88 -7.48
CA MET A 182 -16.37 -3.33 -6.47
C MET A 182 -17.51 -2.59 -7.19
N SER A 183 -18.70 -2.61 -6.58
CA SER A 183 -19.96 -2.10 -7.08
C SER A 183 -20.80 -1.60 -5.91
N VAL A 184 -20.66 -0.32 -5.59
CA VAL A 184 -21.18 0.23 -4.34
C VAL A 184 -22.33 1.21 -4.58
N THR A 185 -23.27 1.29 -3.65
CA THR A 185 -24.31 2.35 -3.61
C THR A 185 -24.21 3.19 -2.35
N GLU A 186 -24.25 2.57 -1.17
CA GLU A 186 -23.99 3.12 0.16
C GLU A 186 -24.50 2.06 1.16
N PRO A 187 -23.68 1.58 2.10
CA PRO A 187 -22.29 1.96 2.30
C PRO A 187 -21.35 1.53 1.15
N GLY A 188 -20.12 2.04 1.18
CA GLY A 188 -19.04 1.64 0.29
C GLY A 188 -18.35 0.32 0.67
N ASP A 189 -17.37 -0.06 -0.14
CA ASP A 189 -16.53 -1.25 0.07
C ASP A 189 -15.11 -0.86 0.48
N TRP A 190 -14.59 -1.55 1.48
CA TRP A 190 -13.22 -1.48 1.98
C TRP A 190 -12.64 -2.88 2.08
N ILE A 191 -11.43 -3.06 1.53
CA ILE A 191 -10.63 -4.26 1.74
C ILE A 191 -9.27 -3.87 2.32
N ARG A 192 -8.86 -4.58 3.37
CA ARG A 192 -7.48 -4.51 3.88
C ARG A 192 -6.68 -5.66 3.31
N VAL A 193 -5.57 -5.35 2.67
CA VAL A 193 -4.59 -6.33 2.19
C VAL A 193 -3.38 -6.30 3.12
N VAL A 194 -2.98 -7.46 3.61
CA VAL A 194 -1.79 -7.62 4.46
C VAL A 194 -0.71 -8.34 3.68
N THR A 195 0.47 -7.74 3.60
CA THR A 195 1.61 -8.28 2.86
C THR A 195 2.80 -8.55 3.78
N SER A 196 3.70 -9.42 3.34
CA SER A 196 4.99 -9.66 4.01
C SER A 196 5.89 -8.44 3.85
N VAL A 197 6.71 -8.13 4.86
CA VAL A 197 7.79 -7.16 4.68
C VAL A 197 8.89 -7.78 3.81
N PRO A 198 9.26 -7.18 2.66
CA PRO A 198 10.40 -7.65 1.88
C PRO A 198 11.68 -7.62 2.73
N GLU A 199 12.49 -8.69 2.67
CA GLU A 199 13.77 -8.72 3.36
C GLU A 199 14.68 -7.59 2.85
N PRO A 200 15.29 -6.78 3.75
CA PRO A 200 16.21 -5.72 3.36
C PRO A 200 17.36 -6.30 2.52
N GLY A 201 17.35 -6.03 1.21
CA GLY A 201 18.38 -6.51 0.27
C GLY A 201 17.88 -7.41 -0.86
N THR A 202 16.59 -7.72 -0.93
CA THR A 202 16.02 -8.49 -2.07
C THR A 202 15.65 -7.62 -3.27
N ASP A 203 15.78 -6.29 -3.16
CA ASP A 203 15.85 -5.40 -4.31
C ASP A 203 17.12 -5.75 -5.10
N ARG A 204 16.91 -6.45 -6.20
CA ARG A 204 17.92 -7.05 -7.07
C ARG A 204 19.18 -6.19 -7.30
N PRO A 205 20.34 -6.84 -7.54
CA PRO A 205 21.67 -6.24 -7.66
C PRO A 205 21.89 -5.46 -8.99
N TYR A 206 21.02 -4.50 -9.32
CA TYR A 206 21.27 -3.59 -10.46
C TYR A 206 22.23 -2.44 -10.13
N LEU A 207 22.61 -2.27 -8.85
CA LEU A 207 23.59 -1.27 -8.43
C LEU A 207 25.05 -1.77 -8.47
N ALA A 208 25.30 -3.04 -8.82
CA ALA A 208 26.66 -3.53 -9.03
C ALA A 208 27.37 -2.89 -10.25
N SER A 209 26.63 -2.22 -11.15
CA SER A 209 27.23 -1.53 -12.31
C SER A 209 27.65 -0.09 -12.02
N LEU A 210 27.13 0.58 -10.98
CA LEU A 210 27.47 1.99 -10.70
C LEU A 210 28.79 2.16 -9.92
N TRP A 211 29.25 1.13 -9.20
CA TRP A 211 30.58 1.11 -8.60
C TRP A 211 31.70 0.81 -9.60
N GLN A 212 31.38 0.26 -10.78
CA GLN A 212 32.36 0.11 -11.86
C GLN A 212 32.57 1.40 -12.65
N VAL A 213 31.58 2.29 -12.75
CA VAL A 213 31.77 3.58 -13.47
C VAL A 213 32.55 4.60 -12.63
N SER A 214 32.42 4.58 -11.29
CA SER A 214 33.18 5.50 -10.42
C SER A 214 34.68 5.15 -10.32
N ALA A 215 35.05 3.87 -10.48
CA ALA A 215 36.45 3.46 -10.57
C ALA A 215 37.14 3.92 -11.87
N TRP A 216 36.40 4.04 -12.97
CA TRP A 216 36.92 4.57 -14.24
C TRP A 216 37.09 6.10 -14.22
N LEU A 217 36.21 6.84 -13.53
CA LEU A 217 36.32 8.30 -13.45
C LEU A 217 37.46 8.78 -12.52
N ALA A 218 37.77 8.03 -11.46
CA ALA A 218 38.88 8.35 -10.56
C ALA A 218 40.27 8.04 -11.17
N ALA A 219 40.36 7.07 -12.08
CA ALA A 219 41.61 6.76 -12.79
C ALA A 219 41.95 7.80 -13.88
N ALA A 220 40.96 8.43 -14.50
CA ALA A 220 41.18 9.44 -15.52
C ALA A 220 41.74 10.77 -14.96
N ILE A 221 41.42 11.12 -13.71
CA ILE A 221 41.86 12.37 -13.08
C ILE A 221 43.32 12.30 -12.57
N CYS A 222 43.88 11.10 -12.38
CA CYS A 222 45.25 10.91 -11.88
C CYS A 222 46.33 10.71 -12.96
N THR A 223 45.98 10.71 -14.26
CA THR A 223 46.95 10.44 -15.34
C THR A 223 47.39 11.70 -16.12
N GLU A 224 46.95 12.89 -15.71
CA GLU A 224 47.45 14.18 -16.23
C GLU A 224 48.31 14.89 -15.17
N ARG A 225 49.50 14.34 -14.90
CA ARG A 225 50.64 15.09 -14.37
C ARG A 225 51.93 14.63 -15.03
#